data_AF-A0A4Y1ZHU1-F1
#
_entry.id   AF-A0A4Y1ZHU1-F1
#
_cell.length_a   1.000
_cell.length_b   1.000
_cell.length_c   1.000
_cell.angle_alpha   90.00
_cell.angle_beta   90.00
_cell.angle_gamma   90.00
#
_symmetry.space_group_name_H-M   'P 1'
#
loop_
_entity.id
_entity.type
_entity.pdbx_description
1 polymer ?
#
loop_
_entity_poly.entity_id
_entity_poly.type
_entity_poly.pdbx_seq_one_letter_code
_entity_poly.pdbx_strand_id
1 'polypeptide(L)'
;MGYLLTTEVKAEKAFILYGPGNTGKSTLIEIIEKIIGKDYVSNVPFQDLGTRFHTVKLFGKLLNSYADLPQGNIKDTGVFKALVSGDSIYADDKYEKGFDFNNTARLLFAANKLPSNYVDHTSGFYRRLTLIPFQNIVSSENIERNLKEELLKEREGIVQWALIGLKRLIENNYVFTVSEAANNLMKEYKKGNNSVLWFSDEYCTVSPTSNESGKRLYDEYKKECLDAKSITGPPT
;
A
#
# COMPACT_ATOMS: atom_id res chain seq x y z
N MET A 1 -2.31 -5.73 -12.45
CA MET A 1 -3.73 -5.59 -12.87
C MET A 1 -4.47 -6.90 -12.76
N GLY A 2 -4.11 -7.96 -13.49
CA GLY A 2 -4.89 -9.22 -13.48
C GLY A 2 -5.18 -9.82 -12.09
N TYR A 3 -4.23 -9.77 -11.16
CA TYR A 3 -4.46 -10.19 -9.77
C TYR A 3 -5.64 -9.47 -9.08
N LEU A 4 -5.84 -8.18 -9.37
CA LEU A 4 -6.92 -7.36 -8.82
C LEU A 4 -8.30 -7.72 -9.40
N LEU A 5 -8.34 -8.48 -10.50
CA LEU A 5 -9.57 -8.93 -11.16
C LEU A 5 -10.00 -10.33 -10.69
N THR A 6 -9.39 -10.84 -9.61
CA THR A 6 -9.64 -12.20 -9.09
C THR A 6 -9.84 -12.16 -7.58
N THR A 7 -10.45 -13.21 -7.05
CA THR A 7 -10.58 -13.44 -5.60
C THR A 7 -9.38 -14.20 -5.02
N GLU A 8 -8.30 -14.37 -5.78
CA GLU A 8 -7.14 -15.17 -5.37
C GLU A 8 -6.32 -14.45 -4.29
N VAL A 9 -5.92 -15.19 -3.25
CA VAL A 9 -5.23 -14.67 -2.07
C VAL A 9 -3.82 -15.22 -1.91
N LYS A 10 -3.42 -16.25 -2.67
CA LYS A 10 -2.10 -16.89 -2.57
C LYS A 10 -0.90 -15.95 -2.63
N ALA A 11 -1.01 -14.82 -3.33
CA ALA A 11 0.07 -13.84 -3.40
C ALA A 11 0.21 -12.98 -2.12
N GLU A 12 -0.85 -12.91 -1.31
CA GLU A 12 -0.97 -12.07 -0.11
C GLU A 12 -0.47 -10.64 -0.33
N LYS A 13 -0.91 -9.95 -1.39
CA LYS A 13 -0.48 -8.56 -1.69
C LYS A 13 -1.60 -7.53 -1.69
N ALA A 14 -1.29 -6.37 -1.12
CA ALA A 14 -1.94 -5.07 -1.30
C ALA A 14 -0.97 -4.12 -1.99
N PHE A 15 -1.51 -3.14 -2.72
CA PHE A 15 -0.71 -2.23 -3.54
C PHE A 15 -0.95 -0.78 -3.16
N ILE A 16 0.13 0.02 -3.14
CA ILE A 16 0.05 1.48 -3.09
C ILE A 16 0.80 2.05 -4.28
N LEU A 17 0.09 2.77 -5.13
CA LEU A 17 0.68 3.61 -6.17
C LEU A 17 1.22 4.87 -5.48
N TYR A 18 2.53 5.06 -5.48
CA TYR A 18 3.18 6.13 -4.74
C TYR A 18 3.93 7.08 -5.67
N GLY A 19 3.69 8.38 -5.53
CA GLY A 19 4.44 9.40 -6.23
C GLY A 19 3.67 10.72 -6.31
N PRO A 20 4.22 11.76 -6.94
CA PRO A 20 3.61 13.09 -7.02
C PRO A 20 2.29 13.09 -7.80
N GLY A 21 1.56 14.21 -7.72
CA GLY A 21 0.38 14.47 -8.56
C GLY A 21 0.69 14.40 -10.05
N ASN A 22 -0.35 14.28 -10.88
CA ASN A 22 -0.24 14.25 -12.35
C ASN A 22 0.61 13.10 -12.92
N THR A 23 0.60 11.95 -12.26
CA THR A 23 1.37 10.75 -12.68
C THR A 23 0.49 9.63 -13.26
N GLY A 24 -0.83 9.84 -13.33
CA GLY A 24 -1.79 8.85 -13.84
C GLY A 24 -2.28 7.82 -12.83
N LYS A 25 -1.93 7.93 -11.54
CA LYS A 25 -2.38 7.00 -10.47
C LYS A 25 -3.91 6.88 -10.39
N SER A 26 -4.60 8.02 -10.31
CA SER A 26 -6.06 8.07 -10.22
C SER A 26 -6.72 7.56 -11.50
N THR A 27 -6.17 7.89 -12.67
CA THR A 27 -6.61 7.36 -13.96
C THR A 27 -6.54 5.83 -13.97
N LEU A 28 -5.42 5.23 -13.55
CA LEU A 28 -5.28 3.77 -13.52
C LEU A 28 -6.31 3.12 -12.58
N ILE A 29 -6.48 3.66 -11.37
CA ILE A 29 -7.48 3.14 -10.41
C ILE A 29 -8.88 3.19 -11.03
N GLU A 30 -9.27 4.31 -11.62
CA GLU A 30 -10.60 4.48 -12.20
C GLU A 30 -10.85 3.51 -13.37
N ILE A 31 -9.85 3.28 -14.24
CA ILE A 31 -9.97 2.28 -15.31
C ILE A 31 -10.21 0.87 -14.74
N ILE A 32 -9.49 0.49 -13.68
CA ILE A 32 -9.69 -0.81 -13.02
C ILE A 32 -11.09 -0.90 -12.40
N GLU A 33 -11.54 0.14 -11.70
CA GLU A 33 -12.88 0.19 -11.10
C GLU A 33 -13.98 0.05 -12.17
N LYS A 34 -13.82 0.71 -13.32
CA LYS A 34 -14.76 0.65 -14.44
C LYS A 34 -14.79 -0.73 -15.11
N ILE A 35 -13.64 -1.40 -15.20
CA ILE A 35 -13.54 -2.77 -15.71
C ILE A 35 -14.24 -3.76 -14.76
N ILE A 36 -14.05 -3.60 -13.46
CA ILE A 36 -14.65 -4.46 -12.43
C ILE A 36 -16.16 -4.23 -12.28
N GLY A 37 -16.60 -2.97 -12.43
CA GLY A 37 -17.97 -2.57 -12.22
C GLY A 37 -18.23 -2.10 -10.79
N LYS A 38 -19.01 -1.02 -10.65
CA LYS A 38 -19.22 -0.31 -9.38
C LYS A 38 -19.74 -1.20 -8.26
N ASP A 39 -20.57 -2.19 -8.58
CA ASP A 39 -21.19 -3.07 -7.59
C ASP A 39 -20.17 -3.95 -6.86
N TYR A 40 -19.00 -4.20 -7.46
CA TYR A 40 -17.92 -5.01 -6.90
C TYR A 40 -16.74 -4.18 -6.37
N VAL A 41 -16.89 -2.86 -6.28
CA VAL A 41 -15.88 -1.94 -5.74
C VAL A 41 -16.32 -1.36 -4.40
N SER A 42 -15.38 -1.22 -3.47
CA SER A 42 -15.50 -0.37 -2.28
C SER A 42 -14.37 0.65 -2.22
N ASN A 43 -14.57 1.73 -1.46
CA ASN A 43 -13.59 2.80 -1.34
C ASN A 43 -13.25 3.14 0.11
N VAL A 44 -12.85 2.13 0.88
CA VAL A 44 -12.39 2.31 2.26
C VAL A 44 -10.91 2.71 2.24
N PRO A 45 -10.52 3.85 2.85
CA PRO A 45 -9.12 4.22 2.94
C PRO A 45 -8.35 3.27 3.86
N PHE A 46 -7.04 3.15 3.65
CA PHE A 46 -6.18 2.23 4.41
C PHE A 46 -6.38 2.38 5.92
N GLN A 47 -6.38 3.62 6.41
CA GLN A 47 -6.44 3.94 7.84
C GLN A 47 -7.75 3.51 8.51
N ASP A 48 -8.83 3.35 7.72
CA ASP A 48 -10.15 3.01 8.23
C ASP A 48 -10.48 1.52 8.07
N LEU A 49 -9.62 0.73 7.41
CA LEU A 49 -9.83 -0.72 7.21
C LEU A 49 -10.06 -1.47 8.53
N GLY A 50 -9.42 -1.04 9.61
CA GLY A 50 -9.54 -1.64 10.95
C GLY A 50 -10.80 -1.22 11.73
N THR A 51 -11.62 -0.34 11.17
CA THR A 51 -12.86 0.10 11.84
C THR A 51 -14.03 -0.76 11.37
N ARG A 52 -14.74 -1.39 12.33
CA ARG A 52 -15.81 -2.37 12.03
C ARG A 52 -16.83 -1.87 11.01
N PHE A 53 -17.26 -0.61 11.12
CA PHE A 53 -18.23 0.04 10.22
C PHE A 53 -17.73 0.24 8.78
N HIS A 54 -16.43 0.26 8.56
CA HIS A 54 -15.86 0.36 7.22
C HIS A 54 -15.48 -1.01 6.68
N THR A 55 -15.01 -1.93 7.52
CA THR A 55 -14.63 -3.29 7.11
C THR A 55 -15.80 -4.02 6.43
N VAL A 56 -17.03 -3.86 6.93
CA VAL A 56 -18.25 -4.44 6.33
C VAL A 56 -18.45 -4.05 4.86
N LYS A 57 -17.96 -2.87 4.44
CA LYS A 57 -18.09 -2.39 3.04
C LYS A 57 -17.31 -3.24 2.04
N LEU A 58 -16.35 -4.05 2.49
CA LEU A 58 -15.58 -4.95 1.65
C LEU A 58 -16.31 -6.28 1.39
N PHE A 59 -17.40 -6.57 2.11
CA PHE A 59 -18.16 -7.79 1.94
C PHE A 59 -18.72 -7.90 0.51
N GLY A 60 -18.44 -9.02 -0.15
CA GLY A 60 -18.85 -9.28 -1.54
C GLY A 60 -18.13 -8.44 -2.61
N LYS A 61 -17.09 -7.68 -2.25
CA LYS A 61 -16.34 -6.85 -3.20
C LYS A 61 -15.15 -7.59 -3.79
N LEU A 62 -14.78 -7.22 -5.02
CA LEU A 62 -13.60 -7.73 -5.71
C LEU A 62 -12.40 -6.77 -5.56
N LEU A 63 -12.68 -5.47 -5.44
CA LEU A 63 -11.67 -4.44 -5.26
C LEU A 63 -12.08 -3.48 -4.14
N ASN A 64 -11.14 -3.18 -3.27
CA ASN A 64 -11.20 -1.98 -2.46
C ASN A 64 -10.12 -1.00 -2.93
N SER A 65 -10.54 0.18 -3.41
CA SER A 65 -9.63 1.18 -3.95
C SER A 65 -9.78 2.56 -3.33
N TYR A 66 -8.68 3.29 -3.17
CA TYR A 66 -8.72 4.68 -2.71
C TYR A 66 -7.70 5.52 -3.47
N ALA A 67 -8.18 6.52 -4.22
CA ALA A 67 -7.36 7.24 -5.20
C ALA A 67 -6.41 8.29 -4.60
N ASP A 68 -6.59 8.68 -3.33
CA ASP A 68 -5.70 9.60 -2.63
C ASP A 68 -5.78 9.38 -1.11
N LEU A 69 -4.87 8.58 -0.55
CA LEU A 69 -4.88 8.29 0.88
C LEU A 69 -4.67 9.57 1.71
N PRO A 70 -5.46 9.78 2.77
CA PRO A 70 -5.26 10.91 3.65
C PRO A 70 -3.89 10.81 4.33
N GLN A 71 -3.32 11.96 4.68
CA GLN A 71 -2.16 11.99 5.56
C GLN A 71 -2.59 11.55 6.95
N GLY A 72 -1.96 10.50 7.48
CA GLY A 72 -2.30 9.99 8.80
C GLY A 72 -1.61 8.67 9.11
N ASN A 73 -1.61 8.33 10.40
CA ASN A 73 -0.99 7.11 10.90
C ASN A 73 -1.92 5.90 10.73
N ILE A 74 -1.33 4.77 10.38
CA ILE A 74 -1.98 3.46 10.49
C ILE A 74 -2.11 3.14 11.98
N LYS A 75 -3.35 2.89 12.43
CA LYS A 75 -3.67 2.64 13.84
C LYS A 75 -3.58 1.17 14.21
N ASP A 76 -3.96 0.30 13.29
CA ASP A 76 -3.94 -1.15 13.45
C ASP A 76 -3.65 -1.80 12.10
N THR A 77 -2.79 -2.83 12.12
CA THR A 77 -2.43 -3.63 10.95
C THR A 77 -3.03 -5.04 11.00
N GLY A 78 -3.65 -5.45 12.12
CA GLY A 78 -4.26 -6.77 12.29
C GLY A 78 -5.30 -7.05 11.22
N VAL A 79 -6.30 -6.17 11.12
CA VAL A 79 -7.36 -6.30 10.10
C VAL A 79 -6.80 -6.22 8.69
N PHE A 80 -5.83 -5.33 8.42
CA PHE A 80 -5.15 -5.28 7.12
C PHE A 80 -4.49 -6.61 6.75
N LYS A 81 -3.75 -7.24 7.69
CA LYS A 81 -3.09 -8.53 7.47
C LYS A 81 -4.12 -9.62 7.15
N ALA A 82 -5.21 -9.68 7.92
CA ALA A 82 -6.31 -10.63 7.71
C ALA A 82 -6.99 -10.44 6.34
N LEU A 83 -7.34 -9.20 5.99
CA LEU A 83 -7.94 -8.86 4.70
C LEU A 83 -7.07 -9.30 3.51
N VAL A 84 -5.76 -9.03 3.56
CA VAL A 84 -4.85 -9.38 2.47
C VAL A 84 -4.68 -10.89 2.34
N SER A 85 -4.65 -11.62 3.46
CA SER A 85 -4.52 -13.07 3.52
C SER A 85 -5.80 -13.83 3.17
N GLY A 86 -6.96 -13.17 3.21
CA GLY A 86 -8.25 -13.81 3.02
C GLY A 86 -8.75 -14.52 4.28
N ASP A 87 -8.22 -14.15 5.44
CA ASP A 87 -8.67 -14.68 6.72
C ASP A 87 -10.09 -14.19 7.03
N SER A 88 -10.81 -14.96 7.86
CA SER A 88 -12.14 -14.58 8.34
C SER A 88 -12.05 -13.37 9.25
N ILE A 89 -12.92 -12.39 9.00
CA ILE A 89 -13.02 -11.16 9.77
C ILE A 89 -14.47 -10.90 10.18
N TYR A 90 -14.65 -10.48 11.42
CA TYR A 90 -15.94 -10.07 11.94
C TYR A 90 -16.26 -8.64 11.49
N ALA A 91 -17.41 -8.46 10.85
CA ALA A 91 -17.97 -7.16 10.50
C ALA A 91 -19.26 -6.88 11.28
N ASP A 92 -19.41 -5.62 11.68
CA ASP A 92 -20.60 -5.12 12.38
C ASP A 92 -21.45 -4.37 11.37
N ASP A 93 -22.65 -4.86 11.09
CA ASP A 93 -23.61 -4.13 10.27
C ASP A 93 -24.46 -3.25 11.19
N LYS A 94 -24.62 -1.97 10.83
CA LYS A 94 -25.46 -1.08 11.61
C LYS A 94 -26.89 -1.64 11.49
N TYR A 95 -27.49 -1.96 12.63
CA TYR A 95 -28.87 -2.43 12.78
C TYR A 95 -29.12 -3.94 12.60
N GLU A 96 -28.10 -4.75 12.31
CA GLU A 96 -28.22 -6.22 12.26
C GLU A 96 -27.23 -6.94 13.19
N LYS A 97 -27.32 -8.27 13.30
CA LYS A 97 -26.28 -9.06 13.96
C LYS A 97 -25.05 -9.09 13.04
N GLY A 98 -23.90 -8.61 13.54
CA GLY A 98 -22.65 -8.74 12.81
C GLY A 98 -22.34 -10.20 12.44
N PHE A 99 -21.55 -10.36 11.39
CA PHE A 99 -21.25 -11.65 10.78
C PHE A 99 -19.77 -11.73 10.39
N ASP A 100 -19.29 -12.96 10.30
CA ASP A 100 -17.95 -13.25 9.81
C ASP A 100 -17.94 -13.40 8.29
N PHE A 101 -16.94 -12.85 7.63
CA PHE A 101 -16.71 -13.09 6.20
C PHE A 101 -15.23 -13.20 5.85
N ASN A 102 -14.96 -13.93 4.76
CA ASN A 102 -13.64 -13.98 4.16
C ASN A 102 -13.53 -12.89 3.09
N ASN A 103 -12.48 -12.07 3.17
CA ASN A 103 -12.32 -10.97 2.23
C ASN A 103 -11.90 -11.46 0.84
N THR A 104 -12.74 -11.18 -0.15
CA THR A 104 -12.43 -11.38 -1.57
C THR A 104 -11.80 -10.15 -2.22
N ALA A 105 -11.94 -8.97 -1.60
CA ALA A 105 -11.51 -7.71 -2.19
C ALA A 105 -9.98 -7.58 -2.16
N ARG A 106 -9.37 -7.29 -3.31
CA ARG A 106 -7.95 -6.90 -3.35
C ARG A 106 -7.81 -5.41 -3.01
N LEU A 107 -6.71 -5.03 -2.40
CA LEU A 107 -6.51 -3.66 -1.89
C LEU A 107 -5.57 -2.88 -2.82
N LEU A 108 -6.05 -1.77 -3.37
CA LEU A 108 -5.29 -0.88 -4.24
C LEU A 108 -5.46 0.58 -3.81
N PHE A 109 -4.38 1.22 -3.40
CA PHE A 109 -4.42 2.61 -2.98
C PHE A 109 -3.51 3.47 -3.85
N ALA A 110 -3.74 4.77 -3.84
CA ALA A 110 -2.80 5.76 -4.34
C ALA A 110 -2.50 6.79 -3.25
N ALA A 111 -1.27 7.25 -3.20
CA ALA A 111 -0.83 8.21 -2.19
C ALA A 111 0.30 9.09 -2.72
N ASN A 112 0.23 10.38 -2.43
CA ASN A 112 1.36 11.30 -2.64
C ASN A 112 2.31 11.30 -1.43
N LYS A 113 1.80 10.95 -0.24
CA LYS A 113 2.59 10.66 0.97
C LYS A 113 2.10 9.35 1.56
N LEU A 114 3.04 8.45 1.88
CA LEU A 114 2.67 7.16 2.47
C LEU A 114 2.14 7.35 3.90
N PRO A 115 1.10 6.62 4.31
CA PRO A 115 0.67 6.59 5.71
C PRO A 115 1.80 6.10 6.61
N SER A 116 2.05 6.78 7.72
CA SER A 116 3.05 6.33 8.69
C SER A 116 2.56 5.07 9.41
N ASN A 117 3.46 4.10 9.59
CA ASN A 117 3.23 2.86 10.30
C ASN A 117 4.18 2.76 11.50
N TYR A 118 3.78 3.37 12.61
CA TYR A 118 4.51 3.29 13.89
C TYR A 118 4.11 2.08 14.75
N VAL A 119 3.14 1.28 14.30
CA VAL A 119 2.50 0.24 15.12
C VAL A 119 2.96 -1.18 14.77
N ASP A 120 3.51 -1.41 13.58
CA ASP A 120 3.94 -2.75 13.15
C ASP A 120 5.16 -2.71 12.23
N HIS A 121 6.33 -2.99 12.79
CA HIS A 121 7.59 -3.09 12.04
C HIS A 121 7.92 -4.52 11.60
N THR A 122 6.97 -5.46 11.68
CA THR A 122 7.23 -6.87 11.42
C THR A 122 7.23 -7.20 9.93
N SER A 123 7.88 -8.30 9.57
CA SER A 123 7.83 -8.85 8.21
C SER A 123 6.40 -9.20 7.78
N GLY A 124 5.51 -9.50 8.72
CA GLY A 124 4.10 -9.82 8.47
C GLY A 124 3.34 -8.69 7.78
N PHE A 125 3.57 -7.46 8.18
CA PHE A 125 3.00 -6.29 7.52
C PHE A 125 3.71 -6.02 6.18
N TYR A 126 5.04 -5.85 6.20
CA TYR A 126 5.77 -5.40 5.01
C TYR A 126 5.71 -6.39 3.84
N ARG A 127 5.65 -7.71 4.09
CA ARG A 127 5.52 -8.68 2.99
C ARG A 127 4.19 -8.57 2.26
N ARG A 128 3.14 -8.03 2.90
CA ARG A 128 1.81 -7.87 2.31
C ARG A 128 1.66 -6.57 1.53
N LEU A 129 2.56 -5.60 1.74
CA LEU A 129 2.51 -4.30 1.08
C LEU A 129 3.45 -4.26 -0.12
N THR A 130 2.96 -3.81 -1.27
CA THR A 130 3.75 -3.57 -2.48
C THR A 130 3.62 -2.11 -2.88
N LEU A 131 4.72 -1.36 -2.79
CA LEU A 131 4.77 0.04 -3.20
C LEU A 131 5.19 0.11 -4.66
N ILE A 132 4.38 0.76 -5.50
CA ILE A 132 4.64 0.92 -6.92
C ILE A 132 4.98 2.39 -7.18
N PRO A 133 6.23 2.72 -7.54
CA PRO A 133 6.64 4.10 -7.78
C PRO A 133 6.04 4.64 -9.09
N PHE A 134 5.35 5.75 -8.99
CA PHE A 134 4.74 6.55 -10.07
C PHE A 134 5.46 7.90 -10.12
N GLN A 135 6.65 7.95 -10.72
CA GLN A 135 7.53 9.13 -10.70
C GLN A 135 7.44 10.00 -11.96
N ASN A 136 6.76 9.53 -13.01
CA ASN A 136 6.67 10.23 -14.29
C ASN A 136 5.52 11.24 -14.26
N ILE A 137 5.84 12.51 -13.99
CA ILE A 137 4.88 13.61 -14.01
C ILE A 137 4.53 13.95 -15.45
N VAL A 138 3.23 13.94 -15.77
CA VAL A 138 2.69 14.41 -17.04
C VAL A 138 2.60 15.93 -16.99
N SER A 139 3.30 16.60 -17.91
CA SER A 139 3.24 18.07 -18.03
C SER A 139 1.85 18.51 -18.45
N SER A 140 1.45 19.75 -18.08
CA SER A 140 0.12 20.30 -18.39
C SER A 140 -0.25 20.26 -19.87
N GLU A 141 0.75 20.40 -20.74
CA GLU A 141 0.59 20.36 -22.21
C GLU A 141 0.27 18.95 -22.73
N ASN A 142 0.71 17.91 -22.02
CA ASN A 142 0.50 16.51 -22.36
C ASN A 142 -0.69 15.89 -21.60
N ILE A 143 -1.44 16.68 -20.82
CA ILE A 143 -2.64 16.18 -20.13
C ILE A 143 -3.78 16.07 -21.13
N GLU A 144 -4.04 14.84 -21.54
CA GLU A 144 -5.21 14.50 -22.34
C GLU A 144 -6.47 14.40 -21.46
N ARG A 145 -7.40 15.34 -21.62
CA ARG A 145 -8.61 15.43 -20.77
C ARG A 145 -9.54 14.24 -20.94
N ASN A 146 -9.60 13.69 -22.15
CA ASN A 146 -10.47 12.56 -22.50
C ASN A 146 -9.76 11.20 -22.39
N LEU A 147 -8.53 11.16 -21.85
CA LEU A 147 -7.71 9.95 -21.79
C LEU A 147 -8.46 8.75 -21.18
N LYS A 148 -9.27 9.00 -20.15
CA LYS A 148 -10.06 7.96 -19.49
C LYS A 148 -11.08 7.33 -20.45
N GLU A 149 -11.78 8.15 -21.22
CA GLU A 149 -12.79 7.68 -22.17
C GLU A 149 -12.15 6.90 -23.31
N GLU A 150 -11.01 7.37 -23.81
CA GLU A 150 -10.23 6.64 -24.83
C GLU A 150 -9.73 5.29 -24.29
N LEU A 151 -9.13 5.25 -23.09
CA LEU A 151 -8.69 3.99 -22.47
C LEU A 151 -9.85 3.01 -22.23
N LEU A 152 -11.05 3.51 -21.91
CA LEU A 152 -12.23 2.65 -21.73
C LEU A 152 -12.74 2.05 -23.05
N LYS A 153 -12.51 2.68 -24.20
CA LYS A 153 -12.80 2.06 -25.50
C LYS A 153 -11.89 0.85 -25.75
N GLU A 154 -10.69 0.86 -25.21
CA GLU A 154 -9.71 -0.24 -25.29
C GLU A 154 -9.80 -1.26 -24.16
N ARG A 155 -10.86 -1.21 -23.32
CA ARG A 155 -10.99 -2.04 -22.12
C ARG A 155 -10.79 -3.53 -22.37
N GLU A 156 -11.20 -4.05 -23.52
CA GLU A 156 -11.05 -5.46 -23.89
C GLU A 156 -9.56 -5.83 -24.01
N GLY A 157 -8.76 -4.99 -24.66
CA GLY A 157 -7.31 -5.15 -24.74
C GLY A 157 -6.62 -5.00 -23.39
N ILE A 158 -7.09 -4.05 -22.56
CA ILE A 158 -6.58 -3.87 -21.19
C ILE A 158 -6.85 -5.11 -20.33
N VAL A 159 -8.05 -5.70 -20.43
CA VAL A 159 -8.41 -6.94 -19.74
C VAL A 159 -7.57 -8.11 -20.25
N GLN A 160 -7.42 -8.26 -21.56
CA GLN A 160 -6.57 -9.31 -22.14
C GLN A 160 -5.12 -9.20 -21.65
N TRP A 161 -4.55 -8.00 -21.64
CA TRP A 161 -3.22 -7.74 -21.10
C TRP A 161 -3.13 -8.05 -19.60
N ALA A 162 -4.15 -7.69 -18.83
CA ALA A 162 -4.23 -8.01 -17.41
C ALA A 162 -4.25 -9.52 -17.17
N LEU A 163 -4.99 -10.30 -17.98
CA LEU A 163 -5.07 -11.76 -17.90
C LEU A 163 -3.74 -12.43 -18.28
N ILE A 164 -3.01 -11.92 -19.28
CA ILE A 164 -1.65 -12.37 -19.58
C ILE A 164 -0.73 -12.17 -18.36
N GLY A 165 -0.83 -11.00 -17.71
CA GLY A 165 -0.09 -10.72 -16.48
C GLY A 165 -0.47 -11.64 -15.31
N LEU A 166 -1.75 -12.00 -15.18
CA LEU A 166 -2.22 -12.96 -14.19
C LEU A 166 -1.66 -14.37 -14.45
N LYS A 167 -1.71 -14.83 -15.70
CA LYS A 167 -1.14 -16.13 -16.10
C LYS A 167 0.34 -16.21 -15.72
N ARG A 168 1.12 -15.18 -16.05
CA ARG A 168 2.53 -15.08 -15.66
C ARG A 168 2.73 -15.13 -14.13
N LEU A 169 1.85 -14.47 -13.36
CA LEU A 169 1.92 -14.51 -11.90
C LEU A 169 1.64 -15.92 -11.36
N ILE A 170 0.66 -16.63 -11.91
CA ILE A 170 0.34 -18.01 -11.55
C ILE A 170 1.52 -18.94 -11.86
N GLU A 171 2.09 -18.82 -13.06
CA GLU A 171 3.27 -19.58 -13.49
C GLU A 171 4.50 -19.29 -12.61
N ASN A 172 4.61 -18.07 -12.07
CA ASN A 172 5.64 -17.69 -11.10
C ASN A 172 5.27 -17.98 -9.64
N ASN A 173 4.38 -18.95 -9.40
CA ASN A 173 3.93 -19.38 -8.07
C ASN A 173 3.45 -18.21 -7.18
N TYR A 174 2.71 -17.27 -7.77
CA TYR A 174 2.15 -16.10 -7.10
C TYR A 174 3.20 -15.14 -6.51
N VAL A 175 4.45 -15.22 -6.95
CA VAL A 175 5.50 -14.28 -6.57
C VAL A 175 5.51 -13.11 -7.54
N PHE A 176 5.35 -11.89 -7.03
CA PHE A 176 5.46 -10.68 -7.84
C PHE A 176 6.91 -10.35 -8.16
N THR A 177 7.17 -9.97 -9.41
CA THR A 177 8.43 -9.29 -9.78
C THR A 177 8.45 -7.91 -9.14
N VAL A 178 9.54 -7.57 -8.45
CA VAL A 178 9.72 -6.28 -7.78
C VAL A 178 10.88 -5.54 -8.44
N SER A 179 10.64 -4.30 -8.86
CA SER A 179 11.70 -3.45 -9.43
C SER A 179 12.64 -2.93 -8.35
N GLU A 180 13.85 -2.54 -8.75
CA GLU A 180 14.80 -1.89 -7.84
C GLU A 180 14.21 -0.62 -7.22
N ALA A 181 13.51 0.20 -8.01
CA ALA A 181 12.83 1.40 -7.52
C ALA A 181 11.78 1.08 -6.44
N ALA A 182 11.00 0.00 -6.60
CA ALA A 182 10.04 -0.44 -5.59
C ALA A 182 10.73 -0.97 -4.33
N ASN A 183 11.84 -1.71 -4.46
CA ASN A 183 12.64 -2.17 -3.34
C ASN A 183 13.24 -1.00 -2.55
N ASN A 184 13.83 -0.02 -3.22
CA ASN A 184 14.39 1.17 -2.59
C ASN A 184 13.30 1.99 -1.90
N LEU A 185 12.15 2.19 -2.55
CA LEU A 185 11.00 2.84 -1.93
C LEU A 185 10.52 2.12 -0.66
N MET A 186 10.49 0.78 -0.65
CA MET A 186 10.15 0.00 0.54
C MET A 186 11.21 0.12 1.65
N LYS A 187 12.50 0.19 1.31
CA LYS A 187 13.59 0.43 2.29
C LYS A 187 13.43 1.79 2.96
N GLU A 188 13.24 2.85 2.16
CA GLU A 188 12.99 4.20 2.67
C GLU A 188 11.73 4.26 3.54
N TYR A 189 10.66 3.58 3.12
CA TYR A 189 9.45 3.49 3.92
C TYR A 189 9.68 2.79 5.26
N LYS A 190 10.45 1.69 5.30
CA LYS A 190 10.80 1.01 6.57
C LYS A 190 11.63 1.93 7.47
N LYS A 191 12.64 2.58 6.90
CA LYS A 191 13.56 3.49 7.60
C LYS A 191 12.82 4.68 8.21
N GLY A 192 11.98 5.35 7.44
CA GLY A 192 11.18 6.48 7.89
C GLY A 192 10.15 6.14 8.97
N ASN A 193 9.83 4.85 9.16
CA ASN A 193 8.89 4.39 10.18
C ASN A 193 9.56 3.72 11.39
N ASN A 194 10.87 3.44 11.34
CA ASN A 194 11.60 2.79 12.42
C ASN A 194 12.86 3.59 12.75
N SER A 195 12.79 4.37 13.83
CA SER A 195 13.90 5.24 14.25
C SER A 195 15.17 4.48 14.61
N VAL A 196 15.06 3.25 15.12
CA VAL A 196 16.23 2.41 15.42
C VAL A 196 16.89 1.95 14.13
N LEU A 197 16.10 1.55 13.13
CA LEU A 197 16.61 1.19 11.81
C LEU A 197 17.26 2.39 11.12
N TRP A 198 16.62 3.56 11.17
CA TRP A 198 17.20 4.80 10.67
C TRP A 198 18.54 5.11 11.32
N PHE A 199 18.62 5.06 12.65
CA PHE A 199 19.86 5.33 13.37
C PHE A 199 20.96 4.31 13.03
N SER A 200 20.61 3.03 12.96
CA SER A 200 21.54 1.97 12.59
C SER A 200 22.09 2.18 11.18
N ASP A 201 21.26 2.57 10.21
CA ASP A 201 21.69 2.74 8.82
C ASP A 201 22.53 4.01 8.61
N GLU A 202 22.20 5.11 9.32
CA GLU A 202 22.87 6.41 9.14
C GLU A 202 24.15 6.55 9.98
N TYR A 203 24.17 5.98 11.19
CA TYR A 203 25.22 6.28 12.18
C TYR A 203 26.03 5.06 12.63
N CYS A 204 25.64 3.84 12.23
CA CYS A 204 26.34 2.63 12.62
C CYS A 204 27.00 1.93 11.41
N THR A 205 28.21 1.41 11.62
CA THR A 205 28.82 0.43 10.71
C THR A 205 28.82 -0.93 11.39
N VAL A 206 28.04 -1.87 10.86
CA VAL A 206 27.91 -3.21 11.44
C VAL A 206 29.06 -4.08 10.95
N SER A 207 29.84 -4.65 11.88
CA SER A 207 30.87 -5.65 11.59
C SER A 207 30.70 -6.87 12.50
N PRO A 208 30.91 -8.10 12.00
CA PRO A 208 30.80 -9.32 12.82
C PRO A 208 31.82 -9.38 13.98
N THR A 209 32.89 -8.61 13.90
CA THR A 209 34.01 -8.65 14.85
C THR A 209 34.07 -7.45 15.78
N SER A 210 33.19 -6.45 15.60
CA SER A 210 33.13 -5.27 16.47
C SER A 210 32.01 -5.41 17.50
N ASN A 211 32.23 -4.81 18.67
CA ASN A 211 31.21 -4.65 19.70
C ASN A 211 31.28 -3.22 20.21
N GLU A 212 30.14 -2.65 20.56
CA GLU A 212 30.02 -1.32 21.14
C GLU A 212 29.17 -1.36 22.40
N SER A 213 29.37 -0.38 23.28
CA SER A 213 28.59 -0.26 24.50
C SER A 213 27.13 0.10 24.18
N GLY A 214 26.19 -0.72 24.66
CA GLY A 214 24.76 -0.43 24.52
C GLY A 214 24.36 0.93 25.12
N LYS A 215 25.03 1.36 26.19
CA LYS A 215 24.83 2.69 26.79
C LYS A 215 25.27 3.79 25.81
N ARG A 216 26.46 3.66 25.22
CA ARG A 216 26.99 4.64 24.26
C ARG A 216 26.08 4.74 23.02
N LEU A 217 25.66 3.60 22.47
CA LEU A 217 24.73 3.57 21.34
C LEU A 217 23.40 4.25 21.67
N TYR A 218 22.85 4.01 22.86
CA TYR A 218 21.63 4.66 23.29
C TYR A 218 21.78 6.17 23.50
N ASP A 219 22.90 6.62 24.08
CA ASP A 219 23.18 8.03 24.30
C ASP A 219 23.32 8.79 22.96
N GLU A 220 24.04 8.24 21.99
CA GLU A 220 24.13 8.80 20.62
C GLU A 220 22.77 8.76 19.92
N TYR A 221 22.04 7.63 19.98
CA TYR A 221 20.69 7.54 19.40
C TYR A 221 19.76 8.64 19.93
N LYS A 222 19.78 8.86 21.26
CA LYS A 222 18.95 9.89 21.89
C LYS A 222 19.34 11.29 21.43
N LYS A 223 20.65 11.57 21.34
CA LYS A 223 21.18 12.84 20.84
C LYS A 223 20.71 13.11 19.41
N GLU A 224 20.93 12.16 18.50
CA GLU A 224 20.55 12.33 17.10
C GLU A 224 19.03 12.43 16.90
N CYS A 225 18.23 11.74 17.73
CA CYS A 225 16.77 11.90 17.70
C CYS A 225 16.29 13.29 18.15
N LEU A 226 16.99 13.92 19.10
CA LEU A 226 16.69 15.28 19.56
C LEU A 226 17.09 16.31 18.50
N ASP A 227 18.24 16.12 17.85
CA ASP A 227 18.71 16.99 16.78
C ASP A 227 17.79 16.88 15.54
N ALA A 228 17.35 15.68 15.17
CA ALA A 228 16.41 15.47 14.06
C ALA A 228 15.02 16.11 14.28
N LYS A 229 14.54 16.17 15.54
CA LYS A 229 13.31 16.90 15.89
C LYS A 229 13.45 18.42 15.70
N SER A 230 14.65 18.95 15.83
CA SER A 230 14.94 20.38 15.71
C SER A 230 14.88 20.87 14.26
N ILE A 231 15.03 19.96 13.29
CA ILE A 231 15.01 20.24 11.84
C ILE A 231 13.60 20.09 11.24
N THR A 232 12.66 19.45 11.95
CA THR A 232 11.31 19.11 11.46
C THR A 232 10.19 20.01 12.01
N GLY A 233 10.53 21.16 12.61
CA GLY A 233 9.55 22.21 12.95
C GLY A 233 8.82 22.73 11.70
N PRO A 234 7.55 23.18 11.82
CA PRO A 234 6.79 23.61 10.64
C PRO A 234 7.52 24.77 9.95
N PRO A 235 7.58 24.81 8.62
CA PRO A 235 8.03 26.00 7.92
C PRO A 235 7.06 27.14 8.28
N THR A 236 7.61 28.26 8.74
CA THR A 236 6.89 29.55 8.84
C THR A 236 6.32 29.95 7.50
#